data_AF-A0A820GAK0-F1
#
_entry.id   AF-A0A820GAK0-F1
#
_cell.length_a   1.000
_cell.length_b   1.000
_cell.length_c   1.000
_cell.angle_alpha   90.00
_cell.angle_beta   90.00
_cell.angle_gamma   90.00
#
_symmetry.space_group_name_H-M   'P 1'
#
loop_
_entity.id
_entity.type
_entity.pdbx_description
1 polymer ?
#
loop_
_entity_poly.entity_id
_entity_poly.type
_entity_poly.pdbx_seq_one_letter_code
_entity_poly.pdbx_strand_id
1 'polypeptide(L)'
;MAPIQFHPNQVFDETKHIVDATAKKYLEKTTSDVHHFIPVEGAAERNCLYHSTLLLMNNPTVTTDELRVRTIIELMTNETYYDCMCSQFVGSVAFIIKAMCKNNTFSDLYEISALCNVLKCNMRSIYPEIDFREDLTIMNNLFTQSPPVIANCDITIL
;
A
#
# COMPACT_ATOMS: atom_id res chain seq x y z
N MET A 1 -19.34 2.63 -9.30
CA MET A 1 -18.53 1.38 -9.25
C MET A 1 -18.85 0.69 -7.93
N ALA A 2 -19.13 -0.62 -7.90
CA ALA A 2 -19.50 -1.30 -6.65
C ALA A 2 -18.29 -1.37 -5.68
N PRO A 3 -18.51 -1.26 -4.35
CA PRO A 3 -17.43 -1.43 -3.36
C PRO A 3 -16.77 -2.81 -3.47
N ILE A 4 -15.44 -2.85 -3.34
CA ILE A 4 -14.72 -4.13 -3.22
C ILE A 4 -14.94 -4.66 -1.81
N GLN A 5 -15.43 -5.89 -1.70
CA GLN A 5 -15.45 -6.62 -0.44
C GLN A 5 -14.08 -7.27 -0.24
N PHE A 6 -13.23 -6.63 0.56
CA PHE A 6 -11.89 -7.14 0.87
C PHE A 6 -11.89 -7.84 2.22
N HIS A 7 -11.71 -9.15 2.21
CA HIS A 7 -11.51 -9.97 3.40
C HIS A 7 -10.15 -10.67 3.24
N PRO A 8 -9.09 -10.17 3.89
CA PRO A 8 -7.76 -10.71 3.68
C PRO A 8 -7.71 -12.14 4.18
N ASN A 9 -7.08 -13.03 3.42
CA ASN A 9 -6.79 -14.38 3.87
C ASN A 9 -5.75 -14.29 4.99
N GLN A 10 -6.14 -14.76 6.19
CA GLN A 10 -5.29 -14.76 7.38
C GLN A 10 -4.56 -16.09 7.57
N VAL A 11 -4.78 -17.07 6.69
CA VAL A 11 -4.20 -18.41 6.80
C VAL A 11 -3.16 -18.61 5.70
N PHE A 12 -1.94 -18.94 6.11
CA PHE A 12 -0.89 -19.36 5.20
C PHE A 12 -1.21 -20.77 4.66
N ASP A 13 -1.17 -20.91 3.33
CA ASP A 13 -1.46 -22.17 2.63
C ASP A 13 -0.20 -22.62 1.88
N GLU A 14 0.49 -23.63 2.40
CA GLU A 14 1.71 -24.20 1.81
C GLU A 14 1.52 -24.75 0.39
N THR A 15 0.28 -25.03 -0.03
CA THR A 15 -0.01 -25.49 -1.40
C THR A 15 -0.10 -24.33 -2.40
N LYS A 16 -0.29 -23.10 -1.92
CA LYS A 16 -0.47 -21.90 -2.74
C LYS A 16 0.63 -20.87 -2.56
N HIS A 17 1.27 -20.85 -1.40
CA HIS A 17 2.21 -19.80 -1.00
C HIS A 17 3.61 -20.38 -0.85
N ILE A 18 4.59 -19.61 -1.34
CA ILE A 18 6.01 -19.90 -1.18
C ILE A 18 6.57 -18.87 -0.19
N VAL A 19 7.34 -19.33 0.80
CA VAL A 19 7.98 -18.43 1.77
C VAL A 19 9.16 -17.73 1.11
N ASP A 20 9.19 -16.39 1.15
CA ASP A 20 10.34 -15.62 0.70
C ASP A 20 11.46 -15.74 1.75
N ALA A 21 12.45 -16.59 1.45
CA ALA A 21 13.58 -16.85 2.33
C ALA A 21 14.48 -15.61 2.56
N THR A 22 14.48 -14.66 1.62
CA THR A 22 15.27 -13.44 1.72
C THR A 22 14.58 -12.44 2.65
N ALA A 23 13.30 -12.17 2.40
CA ALA A 23 12.48 -11.33 3.28
C ALA A 23 12.42 -11.91 4.70
N LYS A 24 12.39 -13.24 4.86
CA LYS A 24 12.45 -13.90 6.17
C LYS A 24 13.71 -13.55 6.95
N LYS A 25 14.88 -13.58 6.31
CA LYS A 25 16.16 -13.18 6.94
C LYS A 25 16.17 -11.72 7.35
N TYR A 26 15.46 -10.85 6.62
CA TYR A 26 15.31 -9.44 6.99
C TYR A 26 14.36 -9.25 8.16
N LEU A 27 13.23 -9.96 8.19
CA LEU A 27 12.30 -9.96 9.32
C LEU A 27 12.98 -10.47 10.60
N GLU A 28 13.82 -11.50 10.53
CA GLU A 28 14.57 -11.99 11.70
C GLU A 28 15.54 -10.93 12.29
N LYS A 29 15.92 -9.92 11.50
CA LYS A 29 16.82 -8.84 11.91
C LYS A 29 16.10 -7.56 12.34
N THR A 30 14.79 -7.46 12.12
CA THR A 30 14.00 -6.30 12.51
C THR A 30 13.36 -6.49 13.90
N THR A 31 12.47 -5.58 14.30
CA THR A 31 11.82 -5.59 15.61
C THR A 31 11.05 -6.89 15.88
N SER A 32 11.05 -7.33 17.14
CA SER A 32 10.45 -8.63 17.53
C SER A 32 8.94 -8.69 17.33
N ASP A 33 8.25 -7.55 17.24
CA ASP A 33 6.81 -7.47 17.05
C ASP A 33 6.36 -7.96 15.67
N VAL A 34 7.26 -8.15 14.70
CA VAL A 34 6.92 -8.62 13.35
C VAL A 34 7.47 -10.02 13.01
N HIS A 35 8.19 -10.66 13.93
CA HIS A 35 8.77 -12.01 13.73
C HIS A 35 7.73 -13.12 13.53
N HIS A 36 6.48 -12.86 13.90
CA HIS A 36 5.37 -13.81 13.74
C HIS A 36 4.76 -13.78 12.32
N PHE A 37 5.14 -12.82 11.46
CA PHE A 37 4.67 -12.78 10.08
C PHE A 37 5.43 -13.75 9.19
N ILE A 38 4.73 -14.31 8.21
CA ILE A 38 5.29 -15.21 7.20
C ILE A 38 5.39 -14.41 5.89
N PRO A 39 6.59 -14.05 5.42
CA PRO A 39 6.73 -13.35 4.15
C PRO A 39 6.47 -14.33 3.01
N VAL A 40 5.54 -13.96 2.14
CA VAL A 40 5.15 -14.75 0.97
C VAL A 40 5.78 -14.13 -0.28
N GLU A 41 6.32 -14.96 -1.16
CA GLU A 41 6.83 -14.50 -2.45
C GLU A 41 5.72 -13.85 -3.27
N GLY A 42 5.97 -12.60 -3.71
CA GLY A 42 5.10 -11.87 -4.63
C GLY A 42 5.71 -11.78 -6.02
N ALA A 43 4.89 -11.41 -7.01
CA ALA A 43 5.41 -11.09 -8.33
C ALA A 43 6.36 -9.87 -8.25
N ALA A 44 7.63 -10.06 -8.61
CA ALA A 44 8.67 -9.02 -8.61
C ALA A 44 8.56 -8.08 -9.83
N GLU A 45 7.35 -7.64 -10.11
CA GLU A 45 7.02 -6.75 -11.21
C GLU A 45 6.68 -5.36 -10.69
N ARG A 46 6.56 -4.39 -11.60
CA ARG A 46 6.27 -3.00 -11.24
C ARG A 46 4.84 -2.80 -10.69
N ASN A 47 4.03 -3.85 -10.63
CA ASN A 47 2.71 -3.89 -9.98
C ASN A 47 2.71 -4.70 -8.67
N CYS A 48 3.89 -4.94 -8.07
CA CYS A 48 4.04 -5.82 -6.91
C CYS A 48 3.08 -5.51 -5.76
N LEU A 49 2.78 -4.24 -5.45
CA LEU A 49 1.80 -3.86 -4.42
C LEU A 49 0.41 -4.48 -4.68
N TYR A 50 -0.07 -4.37 -5.92
CA TYR A 50 -1.36 -4.90 -6.32
C TYR A 50 -1.36 -6.42 -6.36
N HIS A 51 -0.27 -7.04 -6.84
CA HIS A 51 -0.12 -8.49 -6.79
C HIS A 51 -0.12 -9.03 -5.35
N SER A 52 0.64 -8.40 -4.45
CA SER A 52 0.66 -8.75 -3.02
C SER A 52 -0.71 -8.60 -2.38
N THR A 53 -1.47 -7.57 -2.78
CA THR A 53 -2.84 -7.38 -2.32
C THR A 53 -3.75 -8.52 -2.81
N LEU A 54 -3.67 -8.90 -4.10
CA LEU A 54 -4.46 -9.99 -4.65
C LEU A 54 -4.14 -11.35 -4.03
N LEU A 55 -2.87 -11.60 -3.65
CA LEU A 55 -2.50 -12.82 -2.91
C LEU A 55 -3.26 -12.93 -1.58
N LEU A 56 -3.54 -11.79 -0.94
CA LEU A 56 -4.35 -11.74 0.27
C LEU A 56 -5.85 -11.77 -0.01
N MET A 57 -6.31 -11.63 -1.26
CA MET A 57 -7.74 -11.63 -1.60
C MET A 57 -8.24 -13.04 -1.89
N ASN A 58 -9.32 -13.45 -1.23
CA ASN A 58 -10.09 -14.62 -1.65
C ASN A 58 -11.11 -14.26 -2.75
N ASN A 59 -10.69 -13.47 -3.74
CA ASN A 59 -11.56 -13.03 -4.83
C ASN A 59 -10.82 -13.09 -6.17
N PRO A 60 -11.10 -14.11 -7.02
CA PRO A 60 -10.41 -14.29 -8.29
C PRO A 60 -10.86 -13.32 -9.39
N THR A 61 -11.93 -12.53 -9.17
CA THR A 61 -12.45 -11.64 -10.21
C THR A 61 -11.77 -10.27 -10.23
N VAL A 62 -11.17 -9.85 -9.11
CA VAL A 62 -10.49 -8.56 -9.01
C VAL A 62 -9.10 -8.69 -9.63
N THR A 63 -8.77 -7.76 -10.53
CA THR A 63 -7.48 -7.74 -11.24
C THR A 63 -6.55 -6.66 -10.68
N THR A 64 -5.25 -6.75 -10.98
CA THR A 64 -4.29 -5.71 -10.60
C THR A 64 -4.62 -4.37 -11.28
N ASP A 65 -5.08 -4.42 -12.53
CA ASP A 65 -5.49 -3.24 -13.28
C ASP A 65 -6.73 -2.59 -12.65
N GLU A 66 -7.70 -3.38 -12.20
CA GLU A 66 -8.87 -2.86 -11.48
C GLU A 66 -8.46 -2.17 -10.18
N LEU A 67 -7.59 -2.79 -9.37
CA LEU A 67 -7.09 -2.18 -8.14
C LEU A 67 -6.35 -0.87 -8.44
N ARG A 68 -5.47 -0.88 -9.44
CA ARG A 68 -4.70 0.30 -9.86
C ARG A 68 -5.61 1.45 -10.30
N VAL A 69 -6.61 1.17 -11.14
CA VAL A 69 -7.58 2.18 -11.60
C VAL A 69 -8.39 2.74 -10.42
N ARG A 70 -8.84 1.88 -9.49
CA ARG A 70 -9.54 2.31 -8.28
C ARG A 70 -8.69 3.20 -7.40
N THR A 71 -7.43 2.86 -7.20
CA THR A 71 -6.46 3.68 -6.45
C THR A 71 -6.24 5.03 -7.12
N ILE A 72 -6.10 5.07 -8.46
CA ILE A 72 -5.98 6.34 -9.20
C ILE A 72 -7.22 7.20 -9.00
N ILE A 73 -8.43 6.63 -9.09
CA ILE A 73 -9.69 7.36 -8.88
C ILE A 73 -9.75 7.94 -7.46
N GLU A 74 -9.36 7.17 -6.44
CA GLU A 74 -9.32 7.62 -5.04
C GLU A 74 -8.36 8.81 -4.87
N LEU A 75 -7.15 8.70 -5.44
CA LEU A 75 -6.15 9.77 -5.41
C LEU A 75 -6.63 11.04 -6.13
N MET A 76 -7.22 10.90 -7.32
CA MET A 76 -7.78 12.03 -8.07
C MET A 76 -8.95 12.70 -7.33
N THR A 77 -9.78 11.91 -6.65
CA THR A 77 -10.95 12.42 -5.92
C THR A 77 -10.54 13.21 -4.67
N ASN A 78 -9.42 12.84 -4.04
CA ASN A 78 -8.96 13.41 -2.79
C ASN A 78 -7.55 14.02 -2.90
N GLU A 79 -7.22 14.58 -4.06
CA GLU A 79 -5.86 15.03 -4.40
C GLU A 79 -5.26 15.94 -3.33
N THR A 80 -6.00 16.96 -2.88
CA THR A 80 -5.55 17.91 -1.86
C THR A 80 -5.21 17.23 -0.54
N TYR A 81 -6.00 16.24 -0.12
CA TYR A 81 -5.76 15.51 1.12
C TYR A 81 -4.44 14.73 1.04
N TYR A 82 -4.22 14.01 -0.07
CA TYR A 82 -2.99 13.24 -0.26
C TYR A 82 -1.77 14.14 -0.42
N ASP A 83 -1.89 15.28 -1.12
CA ASP A 83 -0.79 16.24 -1.26
C ASP A 83 -0.35 16.76 0.13
N CYS A 84 -1.30 17.07 1.03
CA CYS A 84 -0.97 17.48 2.39
C CYS A 84 -0.29 16.38 3.23
N MET A 85 -0.54 15.11 2.93
CA MET A 85 -0.06 13.98 3.73
C MET A 85 1.43 13.73 3.55
N CYS A 86 1.92 13.67 2.30
CA CYS A 86 3.29 13.21 2.00
C CYS A 86 4.00 13.95 0.87
N SER A 87 3.49 15.07 0.34
CA SER A 87 4.11 15.74 -0.82
C SER A 87 5.55 16.19 -0.58
N GLN A 88 5.89 16.50 0.67
CA GLN A 88 7.25 16.81 1.10
C GLN A 88 8.24 15.64 0.98
N PHE A 89 7.75 14.40 0.92
CA PHE A 89 8.58 13.19 0.85
C PHE A 89 8.65 12.61 -0.56
N VAL A 90 7.52 12.59 -1.29
CA VAL A 90 7.38 11.87 -2.57
C VAL A 90 6.97 12.77 -3.74
N GLY A 91 6.83 14.07 -3.50
CA GLY A 91 6.39 15.05 -4.48
C GLY A 91 4.87 15.10 -4.66
N SER A 92 4.43 15.90 -5.63
CA SER A 92 3.00 16.15 -5.87
C SER A 92 2.25 14.90 -6.35
N VAL A 93 1.07 14.68 -5.77
CA VAL A 93 0.10 13.64 -6.15
C VAL A 93 -0.23 13.71 -7.63
N ALA A 94 -0.38 14.90 -8.22
CA ALA A 94 -0.65 15.06 -9.65
C ALA A 94 0.45 14.45 -10.54
N PHE A 95 1.72 14.55 -10.11
CA PHE A 95 2.84 13.92 -10.82
C PHE A 95 2.79 12.40 -10.68
N ILE A 96 2.49 11.90 -9.48
CA ILE A 96 2.37 10.46 -9.20
C ILE A 96 1.21 9.85 -9.99
N ILE A 97 0.03 10.46 -10.02
CA ILE A 97 -1.12 10.01 -10.83
C ILE A 97 -0.73 9.87 -12.30
N LYS A 98 -0.03 10.86 -12.87
CA LYS A 98 0.47 10.79 -14.26
C LYS A 98 1.47 9.65 -14.47
N ALA A 99 2.32 9.37 -13.49
CA ALA A 99 3.23 8.24 -13.53
C ALA A 99 2.44 6.91 -13.47
N MET A 100 1.45 6.81 -12.58
CA MET A 100 0.61 5.62 -12.42
C MET A 100 -0.18 5.26 -13.68
N CYS A 101 -0.58 6.26 -14.48
CA CYS A 101 -1.24 6.02 -15.77
C CYS A 101 -0.33 5.37 -16.82
N LYS A 102 1.00 5.34 -16.61
CA LYS A 102 1.92 4.56 -17.43
C LYS A 102 1.94 3.13 -16.88
N ASN A 103 1.79 2.13 -17.76
CA ASN A 103 1.98 0.75 -17.34
C ASN A 103 3.39 0.56 -16.79
N ASN A 104 3.47 -0.25 -15.73
CA ASN A 104 4.72 -0.64 -15.08
C ASN A 104 5.46 0.54 -14.40
N THR A 105 4.81 1.24 -13.47
CA THR A 105 5.50 2.08 -12.47
C THR A 105 5.34 1.49 -11.09
N PHE A 106 6.43 1.48 -10.32
CA PHE A 106 6.41 1.09 -8.92
C PHE A 106 5.46 2.00 -8.14
N SER A 107 4.78 1.40 -7.18
CA SER A 107 3.90 2.10 -6.25
C SER A 107 4.70 2.88 -5.21
N ASP A 108 4.15 4.02 -4.81
CA ASP A 108 4.69 4.88 -3.76
C ASP A 108 3.75 4.90 -2.53
N LEU A 109 4.10 5.72 -1.52
CA LEU A 109 3.34 5.89 -0.28
C LEU A 109 1.87 6.23 -0.52
N TYR A 110 1.57 7.02 -1.55
CA TYR A 110 0.20 7.41 -1.89
C TYR A 110 -0.67 6.22 -2.28
N GLU A 111 -0.13 5.29 -3.06
CA GLU A 111 -0.86 4.10 -3.46
C GLU A 111 -1.22 3.22 -2.27
N ILE A 112 -0.33 3.07 -1.28
CA ILE A 112 -0.61 2.29 -0.07
C ILE A 112 -1.75 2.94 0.73
N SER A 113 -1.67 4.26 0.96
CA SER A 113 -2.72 4.99 1.68
C SER A 113 -4.05 5.00 0.94
N ALA A 114 -4.06 5.22 -0.37
CA ALA A 114 -5.28 5.20 -1.17
C ALA A 114 -5.89 3.79 -1.25
N LEU A 115 -5.05 2.75 -1.32
CA LEU A 115 -5.52 1.39 -1.33
C LEU A 115 -6.21 0.99 -0.01
N CYS A 116 -5.78 1.54 1.12
CA CYS A 116 -6.49 1.40 2.41
C CYS A 116 -7.95 1.90 2.30
N ASN A 117 -8.17 3.05 1.66
CA ASN A 117 -9.51 3.60 1.45
C ASN A 117 -10.33 2.82 0.40
N VAL A 118 -9.69 2.31 -0.65
CA VAL A 118 -10.34 1.49 -1.68
C VAL A 118 -10.84 0.17 -1.11
N LEU A 119 -10.02 -0.49 -0.30
CA LEU A 119 -10.29 -1.82 0.26
C LEU A 119 -10.98 -1.77 1.63
N LYS A 120 -11.08 -0.58 2.24
CA LYS A 120 -11.62 -0.39 3.58
C LYS A 120 -10.89 -1.23 4.64
N CYS A 121 -9.56 -1.24 4.55
CA CYS A 121 -8.69 -1.95 5.48
C CYS A 121 -7.48 -1.08 5.87
N ASN A 122 -6.79 -1.48 6.93
CA ASN A 122 -5.51 -0.88 7.29
C ASN A 122 -4.39 -1.74 6.71
N MET A 123 -3.34 -1.10 6.20
CA MET A 123 -2.16 -1.78 5.67
C MET A 123 -0.96 -1.42 6.52
N ARG A 124 -0.25 -2.43 7.02
CA ARG A 124 1.06 -2.26 7.64
C ARG A 124 2.12 -2.57 6.60
N SER A 125 2.89 -1.56 6.22
CA SER A 125 4.11 -1.79 5.45
C SER A 125 5.24 -2.09 6.43
N ILE A 126 6.02 -3.12 6.13
CA ILE A 126 7.17 -3.53 6.92
C ILE A 126 8.39 -3.39 6.03
N TYR A 127 9.15 -2.34 6.27
CA TYR A 127 10.40 -2.11 5.59
C TYR A 127 11.53 -2.38 6.59
N PRO A 128 12.38 -3.41 6.35
CA PRO A 128 13.49 -3.68 7.25
C PRO A 128 14.45 -2.49 7.28
N GLU A 129 15.04 -2.19 8.44
CA GLU A 129 16.09 -1.19 8.60
C GLU A 129 17.37 -1.68 7.92
N ILE A 130 17.38 -1.66 6.59
CA ILE A 130 18.57 -1.92 5.79
C ILE A 130 19.33 -0.59 5.72
N ASP A 131 20.57 -0.60 6.23
CA ASP A 131 21.52 0.51 6.19
C ASP A 131 21.15 1.78 7.00
N PHE A 132 20.29 1.68 8.02
CA PHE A 132 19.95 2.80 8.94
C PHE A 132 19.50 4.08 8.23
N ARG A 133 18.79 3.92 7.11
CA ARG A 133 18.21 5.01 6.33
C ARG A 133 17.00 5.60 7.06
N GLU A 134 17.23 6.62 7.91
CA GLU A 134 16.17 7.32 8.66
C GLU A 134 15.06 7.86 7.75
N ASP A 135 15.40 8.23 6.50
CA ASP A 135 14.45 8.69 5.48
C ASP A 135 13.41 7.63 5.07
N LEU A 136 13.72 6.35 5.27
CA LEU A 136 12.83 5.24 4.91
C LEU A 136 11.95 4.77 6.07
N THR A 137 12.07 5.37 7.25
CA THR A 137 11.23 5.04 8.42
C THR A 137 9.74 5.26 8.16
N ILE A 138 9.39 6.22 7.29
CA ILE A 138 8.01 6.47 6.86
C ILE A 138 7.37 5.26 6.16
N MET A 139 8.18 4.37 5.57
CA MET A 139 7.72 3.14 4.95
C MET A 139 7.35 2.07 5.97
N ASN A 140 7.82 2.16 7.22
CA ASN A 140 7.50 1.21 8.28
C ASN A 140 6.35 1.74 9.15
N ASN A 141 5.20 2.01 8.52
CA ASN A 141 4.07 2.66 9.15
C ASN A 141 2.78 1.85 9.00
N LEU A 142 1.82 2.12 9.90
CA LEU A 142 0.45 1.66 9.77
C LEU A 142 -0.34 2.71 8.98
N PHE A 143 -0.64 2.37 7.74
CA PHE A 143 -1.52 3.14 6.88
C PHE A 143 -2.96 2.79 7.24
N THR A 144 -3.71 3.81 7.65
CA THR A 144 -5.09 3.67 8.08
C THR A 144 -6.01 4.33 7.07
N GLN A 145 -7.27 3.91 7.09
CA GLN A 145 -8.30 4.59 6.32
C GLN A 145 -8.36 6.06 6.73
N SER A 146 -8.31 6.93 5.73
CA SER A 146 -8.54 8.36 5.92
C SER A 146 -10.02 8.57 6.28
N PRO A 147 -10.35 9.49 7.19
CA PRO A 147 -11.72 9.94 7.35
C PRO A 147 -12.26 10.41 5.98
N PRO A 148 -13.55 10.18 5.66
CA PRO A 148 -14.12 10.77 4.46
C PRO A 148 -13.85 12.28 4.50
N VAL A 149 -13.17 12.79 3.48
CA VAL A 149 -12.95 14.23 3.33
C VAL A 149 -14.32 14.85 3.07
N ILE A 150 -15.00 15.25 4.14
CA ILE A 150 -15.90 16.39 4.05
C ILE A 150 -14.96 17.50 3.61
N ALA A 151 -15.16 18.01 2.39
CA ALA A 151 -14.46 19.17 1.86
C ALA A 151 -14.73 20.38 2.76
N ASN A 152 -14.00 20.44 3.87
CA ASN A 152 -13.87 21.50 4.84
C ASN A 152 -12.56 21.18 5.55
N CYS A 153 -11.45 21.35 4.85
CA CYS A 153 -10.26 21.76 5.57
C CYS A 153 -10.62 23.10 6.21
N ASP A 154 -11.08 23.08 7.45
CA ASP A 154 -10.98 24.24 8.32
C ASP A 154 -9.48 24.53 8.42
N ILE A 155 -9.03 25.44 7.57
CA ILE A 155 -7.70 26.04 7.68
C ILE A 155 -7.71 26.77 9.02
N THR A 156 -7.01 26.19 9.96
CA THR A 156 -6.86 26.66 11.33
C THR A 156 -5.45 26.20 11.75
N ILE A 157 -4.46 26.99 12.17
CA ILE A 157 -4.18 28.41 12.42
C ILE A 157 -2.61 28.49 12.37
N LEU A 158 -1.95 29.59 12.00
CA LEU A 158 -1.31 30.59 12.89
C LEU A 158 -0.69 31.71 12.03
#